data_AF-A0A3M2A078-F1
#
_entry.id   AF-A0A3M2A078-F1
#
_cell.length_a   1.000
_cell.length_b   1.000
_cell.length_c   1.000
_cell.angle_alpha   90.00
_cell.angle_beta   90.00
_cell.angle_gamma   90.00
#
_symmetry.space_group_name_H-M   'P 1'
#
loop_
_entity.id
_entity.type
_entity.pdbx_description
1 polymer ?
#
loop_
_entity_poly.entity_id
_entity_poly.type
_entity_poly.pdbx_seq_one_letter_code
_entity_poly.pdbx_strand_id
1 'polypeptide(L)'
;MDSIFGIGPSELILILLIAGIVMGPQRIAEIARWLGKITAQLQAISRDFMRQLNAELAATESSADLKEALADIQQLQKQVQDLKKELANVPLGTVGETNKVLADAQADLRQTLRNLSAPENSAQPTREVESEEVVAAKTAESMPTPLPKPLEVPDDPEI
;
A
#
# COMPACT_ATOMS: atom_id res chain seq x y z
N MET A 1 4.90 1.13 -19.94
CA MET A 1 4.30 -0.15 -19.53
C MET A 1 4.32 -0.13 -18.03
N ASP A 2 3.22 0.30 -17.43
CA ASP A 2 3.18 0.62 -16.00
C ASP A 2 3.17 -0.65 -15.15
N SER A 3 4.02 -0.68 -14.14
CA SER A 3 4.17 -1.78 -13.18
C SER A 3 2.99 -1.76 -12.20
N ILE A 4 2.27 -2.88 -12.06
CA ILE A 4 1.24 -3.01 -11.04
C ILE A 4 1.93 -3.60 -9.80
N PHE A 5 1.83 -2.93 -8.65
CA PHE A 5 2.53 -3.33 -7.41
C PHE A 5 4.06 -3.35 -7.50
N GLY A 6 4.64 -2.54 -8.40
CA GLY A 6 6.09 -2.54 -8.64
C GLY A 6 6.60 -3.79 -9.36
N ILE A 7 5.70 -4.63 -9.89
CA ILE A 7 6.01 -5.86 -10.63
C ILE A 7 5.54 -5.68 -12.08
N GLY A 8 6.45 -5.88 -13.02
CA GLY A 8 6.19 -5.89 -14.45
C GLY A 8 5.60 -7.22 -14.94
N PRO A 9 4.97 -7.23 -16.12
CA PRO A 9 4.39 -8.45 -16.69
C PRO A 9 5.43 -9.57 -16.90
N SER A 10 6.68 -9.25 -17.23
CA SER A 10 7.77 -10.23 -17.33
C SER A 10 8.15 -10.84 -15.98
N GLU A 11 8.20 -10.04 -14.92
CA GLU A 11 8.51 -10.49 -13.56
C GLU A 11 7.36 -11.33 -13.00
N LEU A 12 6.11 -10.97 -13.28
CA LEU A 12 4.93 -11.76 -12.95
C LEU A 12 5.02 -13.18 -13.55
N ILE A 13 5.41 -13.29 -14.82
CA ILE A 13 5.59 -14.60 -15.49
C ILE A 13 6.69 -15.41 -14.82
N LEU A 14 7.82 -14.79 -14.45
CA LEU A 14 8.92 -15.47 -13.76
C LEU A 14 8.46 -16.02 -12.40
N ILE A 15 7.74 -15.21 -11.62
CA ILE A 15 7.18 -15.64 -10.32
C ILE A 15 6.21 -16.81 -10.53
N LEU A 16 5.34 -16.76 -11.56
CA LEU A 16 4.38 -17.82 -11.85
C LEU A 16 5.09 -19.12 -12.24
N LEU A 17 6.19 -19.05 -12.97
CA LEU A 17 7.02 -20.21 -13.32
C LEU A 17 7.64 -20.85 -12.06
N ILE A 18 8.27 -20.04 -11.20
CA ILE A 18 8.88 -20.51 -9.95
C ILE A 18 7.81 -21.10 -9.03
N ALA A 19 6.71 -20.39 -8.81
CA ALA A 19 5.59 -20.85 -8.00
C ALA A 19 4.99 -22.15 -8.57
N GLY A 20 4.89 -22.26 -9.89
CA GLY A 20 4.40 -23.47 -10.57
C GLY A 20 5.32 -24.67 -10.37
N ILE A 21 6.63 -24.47 -10.28
CA ILE A 21 7.60 -25.55 -9.96
C ILE A 21 7.51 -25.93 -8.48
N VAL A 22 7.44 -24.95 -7.58
CA VAL A 22 7.43 -25.19 -6.11
C VAL A 22 6.12 -25.82 -5.65
N MET A 23 4.99 -25.29 -6.11
CA MET A 23 3.65 -25.69 -5.67
C MET A 23 3.01 -26.72 -6.61
N GLY A 24 3.49 -26.81 -7.84
CA GLY A 24 2.91 -27.60 -8.93
C GLY A 24 1.95 -26.77 -9.79
N PRO A 25 1.94 -26.96 -11.13
CA PRO A 25 1.07 -26.21 -12.05
C PRO A 25 -0.43 -26.51 -11.81
N GLN A 26 -0.75 -27.71 -11.32
CA GLN A 26 -2.12 -28.11 -11.00
C GLN A 26 -2.71 -27.27 -9.86
N ARG A 27 -1.90 -26.90 -8.86
CA ARG A 27 -2.36 -26.19 -7.68
C ARG A 27 -2.61 -24.70 -7.95
N ILE A 28 -1.80 -24.07 -8.81
CA ILE A 28 -2.08 -22.71 -9.33
C ILE A 28 -3.42 -22.72 -10.08
N ALA A 29 -3.64 -23.71 -10.96
CA ALA A 29 -4.88 -23.82 -11.72
C ALA A 29 -6.11 -24.03 -10.81
N GLU A 30 -5.97 -24.81 -9.75
CA GLU A 30 -7.02 -25.02 -8.75
C GLU A 30 -7.38 -23.73 -7.99
N ILE A 31 -6.37 -22.99 -7.51
CA ILE A 31 -6.58 -21.70 -6.82
C ILE A 31 -7.19 -20.68 -7.78
N ALA A 32 -6.69 -20.58 -9.02
CA ALA A 32 -7.25 -19.69 -10.03
C ALA A 32 -8.72 -20.00 -10.33
N ARG A 33 -9.10 -21.29 -10.38
CA ARG A 33 -10.50 -21.71 -10.51
C ARG A 33 -11.35 -21.27 -9.31
N TRP A 34 -10.83 -21.38 -8.09
CA TRP A 34 -11.56 -20.96 -6.89
C TRP A 34 -11.72 -19.44 -6.83
N LEU A 35 -10.65 -18.67 -7.04
CA LEU A 35 -10.70 -17.21 -7.18
C LEU A 35 -11.66 -16.79 -8.29
N GLY A 36 -11.61 -17.46 -9.45
CA GLY A 36 -12.49 -17.19 -10.57
C GLY A 36 -13.97 -17.39 -10.22
N LYS A 37 -14.32 -18.42 -9.44
CA LYS A 37 -15.68 -18.63 -8.95
C LYS A 37 -16.12 -17.52 -7.99
N ILE A 38 -15.25 -17.09 -7.07
CA ILE A 38 -15.55 -15.98 -6.15
C ILE A 38 -15.78 -14.69 -6.93
N THR A 39 -14.87 -14.36 -7.84
CA THR A 39 -15.00 -13.16 -8.68
C THR A 39 -16.25 -13.22 -9.54
N ALA A 40 -16.59 -14.38 -10.11
CA ALA A 40 -17.82 -14.57 -10.89
C ALA A 40 -19.08 -14.35 -10.04
N GLN A 41 -19.11 -14.87 -8.82
CA GLN A 41 -20.21 -14.64 -7.87
C GLN A 41 -20.31 -13.17 -7.47
N LEU A 42 -19.18 -12.52 -7.13
CA LEU A 42 -19.15 -11.10 -6.82
C LEU A 42 -19.63 -10.24 -8.00
N GLN A 43 -19.26 -10.61 -9.22
CA GLN A 43 -19.72 -9.91 -10.42
C GLN A 43 -21.21 -10.15 -10.70
N ALA A 44 -21.74 -11.35 -10.41
CA ALA A 44 -23.16 -11.65 -10.52
C ALA A 44 -23.97 -10.84 -9.49
N ILE A 45 -23.52 -10.86 -8.23
CA ILE A 45 -24.06 -10.04 -7.13
C ILE A 45 -24.01 -8.57 -7.54
N SER A 46 -22.84 -8.04 -7.92
CA SER A 46 -22.71 -6.64 -8.36
C SER A 46 -23.65 -6.30 -9.52
N ARG A 47 -23.85 -7.21 -10.48
CA ARG A 47 -24.84 -7.03 -11.57
C ARG A 47 -26.28 -6.98 -11.07
N ASP A 48 -26.65 -7.84 -10.14
CA ASP A 48 -28.00 -7.85 -9.56
C ASP A 48 -28.25 -6.60 -8.72
N PHE A 49 -27.27 -6.15 -7.93
CA PHE A 49 -27.31 -4.89 -7.21
C PHE A 49 -27.41 -3.71 -8.17
N MET A 50 -26.60 -3.67 -9.24
CA MET A 50 -26.72 -2.65 -10.27
C MET A 50 -28.07 -2.70 -10.98
N ARG A 51 -28.69 -3.88 -11.17
CA ARG A 51 -30.01 -4.01 -11.80
C ARG A 51 -31.11 -3.51 -10.86
N GLN A 52 -31.05 -3.85 -9.58
CA GLN A 52 -31.99 -3.37 -8.56
C GLN A 52 -31.84 -1.87 -8.35
N LEU A 53 -30.62 -1.37 -8.19
CA LEU A 53 -30.33 0.06 -8.14
C LEU A 53 -30.81 0.73 -9.43
N ASN A 54 -30.51 0.25 -10.63
CA ASN A 54 -31.04 0.89 -11.84
C ASN A 54 -32.57 0.83 -11.95
N ALA A 55 -33.24 -0.19 -11.41
CA ALA A 55 -34.70 -0.25 -11.39
C ALA A 55 -35.31 0.74 -10.39
N GLU A 56 -34.68 0.92 -9.22
CA GLU A 56 -35.09 1.91 -8.21
C GLU A 56 -34.66 3.33 -8.58
N LEU A 57 -33.51 3.51 -9.22
CA LEU A 57 -32.98 4.76 -9.77
C LEU A 57 -33.70 5.18 -11.06
N ALA A 58 -34.28 4.25 -11.82
CA ALA A 58 -35.23 4.59 -12.87
C ALA A 58 -36.56 5.10 -12.28
N ALA A 59 -36.85 4.75 -11.03
CA ALA A 59 -37.99 5.25 -10.27
C ALA A 59 -37.64 6.47 -9.39
N THR A 60 -36.37 6.87 -9.24
CA THR A 60 -35.91 8.03 -8.45
C THR A 60 -34.61 8.62 -9.03
N GLU A 61 -34.53 9.94 -9.24
CA GLU A 61 -33.53 10.69 -10.04
C GLU A 61 -32.02 10.39 -9.88
N SER A 62 -31.56 9.59 -8.92
CA SER A 62 -30.13 9.45 -8.60
C SER A 62 -29.26 8.75 -9.66
N SER A 63 -29.83 8.19 -10.74
CA SER A 63 -29.05 7.78 -11.93
C SER A 63 -28.53 8.98 -12.73
N ALA A 64 -29.22 10.13 -12.66
CA ALA A 64 -28.75 11.38 -13.25
C ALA A 64 -27.52 11.89 -12.47
N ASP A 65 -27.60 11.90 -11.13
CA ASP A 65 -26.52 12.35 -10.24
C ASP A 65 -25.21 11.56 -10.46
N LEU A 66 -25.28 10.24 -10.62
CA LEU A 66 -24.08 9.44 -10.90
C LEU A 66 -23.52 9.66 -12.30
N LYS A 67 -24.39 9.90 -13.31
CA LYS A 67 -23.93 10.26 -14.66
C LYS A 67 -23.28 11.63 -14.68
N GLU A 68 -23.81 12.58 -13.92
CA GLU A 68 -23.24 13.92 -13.76
C GLU A 68 -21.89 13.85 -13.05
N ALA A 69 -21.78 13.12 -11.94
CA ALA A 69 -20.50 12.89 -11.26
C ALA A 69 -19.45 12.20 -12.15
N LEU A 70 -19.87 11.23 -12.98
CA LEU A 70 -18.99 10.61 -13.98
C LEU A 70 -18.57 11.59 -15.08
N ALA A 71 -19.47 12.45 -15.52
CA ALA A 71 -19.17 13.50 -16.51
C ALA A 71 -18.19 14.52 -15.94
N ASP A 72 -18.38 14.96 -14.69
CA ASP A 72 -17.48 15.87 -13.99
C ASP A 72 -16.06 15.29 -13.86
N ILE A 73 -15.94 14.00 -13.49
CA ILE A 73 -14.65 13.32 -13.43
C ILE A 73 -13.97 13.28 -14.82
N GLN A 74 -14.73 13.01 -15.89
CA GLN A 74 -14.19 13.05 -17.26
C GLN A 74 -13.77 14.46 -17.67
N GLN A 75 -14.50 15.49 -17.25
CA GLN A 75 -14.20 16.88 -17.56
C GLN A 75 -12.96 17.36 -16.80
N LEU A 76 -12.82 17.00 -15.52
CA LEU A 76 -11.62 17.18 -14.71
C LEU A 76 -10.41 16.48 -15.34
N GLN A 77 -10.56 15.25 -15.80
CA GLN A 77 -9.47 14.54 -16.50
C GLN A 77 -9.03 15.26 -17.77
N LYS A 78 -9.97 15.79 -18.57
CA LYS A 78 -9.65 16.61 -19.74
C LYS A 78 -8.89 17.87 -19.35
N GLN A 79 -9.40 18.61 -18.37
CA GLN A 79 -8.74 19.83 -17.89
C GLN A 79 -7.33 19.53 -17.39
N VAL A 80 -7.12 18.49 -16.58
CA VAL A 80 -5.78 18.08 -16.13
C VAL A 80 -4.88 17.73 -17.32
N GLN A 81 -5.41 17.08 -18.35
CA GLN A 81 -4.65 16.75 -19.56
C GLN A 81 -4.29 18.00 -20.38
N ASP A 82 -5.19 18.96 -20.48
CA ASP A 82 -4.98 20.21 -21.21
C ASP A 82 -4.02 21.12 -20.45
N LEU A 83 -4.16 21.24 -19.12
CA LEU A 83 -3.16 21.89 -18.25
C LEU A 83 -1.79 21.22 -18.42
N LYS A 84 -1.72 19.88 -18.45
CA LYS A 84 -0.46 19.15 -18.66
C LYS A 84 0.16 19.46 -20.03
N LYS A 85 -0.66 19.63 -21.08
CA LYS A 85 -0.17 20.02 -22.42
C LYS A 85 0.28 21.48 -22.46
N GLU A 86 -0.44 22.38 -21.80
CA GLU A 86 -0.04 23.78 -21.67
C GLU A 86 1.26 23.90 -20.89
N LEU A 87 1.39 23.21 -19.75
CA LEU A 87 2.61 23.11 -18.95
C LEU A 87 3.77 22.47 -19.73
N ALA A 88 3.51 21.49 -20.59
CA ALA A 88 4.53 20.91 -21.47
C ALA A 88 5.00 21.87 -22.58
N ASN A 89 4.15 22.84 -22.95
CA ASN A 89 4.47 23.89 -23.92
C ASN A 89 4.99 25.18 -23.26
N VAL A 90 4.93 25.30 -21.93
CA VAL A 90 5.65 26.35 -21.20
C VAL A 90 7.15 26.08 -21.42
N PRO A 91 7.89 27.04 -22.01
CA PRO A 91 9.31 26.84 -22.28
C PRO A 91 10.04 26.47 -20.98
N LEU A 92 10.85 25.40 -21.03
CA LEU A 92 11.66 24.89 -19.91
C LEU A 92 12.58 25.95 -19.25
N GLY A 93 12.70 27.14 -19.86
CA GLY A 93 13.31 28.32 -19.25
C GLY A 93 12.61 28.76 -17.96
N THR A 94 11.27 28.71 -17.88
CA THR A 94 10.53 29.22 -16.71
C THR A 94 10.60 28.31 -15.48
N VAL A 95 10.76 26.99 -15.71
CA VAL A 95 11.06 26.00 -14.67
C VAL A 95 12.53 26.14 -14.21
N GLY A 96 13.43 26.51 -15.12
CA GLY A 96 14.82 26.85 -14.79
C GLY A 96 14.96 28.17 -14.02
N GLU A 97 14.13 29.16 -14.32
CA GLU A 97 14.07 30.46 -13.62
C GLU A 97 13.53 30.30 -12.19
N THR A 98 12.52 29.45 -11.98
CA THR A 98 12.04 29.14 -10.62
C THR A 98 13.08 28.41 -9.77
N ASN A 99 13.90 27.53 -10.36
CA ASN A 99 15.00 26.89 -9.65
C ASN A 99 16.11 27.90 -9.29
N LYS A 100 16.43 28.83 -10.20
CA LYS A 100 17.40 29.91 -9.92
C LYS A 100 16.93 30.84 -8.81
N VAL A 101 15.67 31.30 -8.85
CA VAL A 101 15.10 32.16 -7.81
C VAL A 101 15.07 31.45 -6.46
N LEU A 102 14.78 30.14 -6.44
CA LEU A 102 14.80 29.34 -5.21
C LEU A 102 16.23 29.11 -4.68
N ALA A 103 17.22 28.98 -5.56
CA ALA A 103 18.63 28.86 -5.19
C ALA A 103 19.19 30.18 -4.63
N ASP A 104 18.85 31.31 -5.24
CA ASP A 104 19.27 32.64 -4.76
C ASP A 104 18.63 32.97 -3.41
N ALA A 105 17.32 32.68 -3.23
CA ALA A 105 16.63 32.83 -1.95
C ALA A 105 17.22 31.91 -0.86
N GLN A 106 17.64 30.70 -1.21
CA GLN A 106 18.29 29.78 -0.27
C GLN A 106 19.68 30.26 0.15
N ALA A 107 20.44 30.89 -0.76
CA ALA A 107 21.74 31.47 -0.46
C ALA A 107 21.63 32.65 0.53
N ASP A 108 20.69 33.55 0.31
CA ASP A 108 20.41 34.70 1.20
C ASP A 108 19.98 34.25 2.60
N LEU A 109 19.13 33.21 2.67
CA LEU A 109 18.70 32.66 3.96
C LEU A 109 19.87 32.01 4.71
N ARG A 110 20.75 31.29 4.00
CA ARG A 110 21.96 30.70 4.60
C ARG A 110 22.92 31.75 5.13
N GLN A 111 23.06 32.88 4.44
CA GLN A 111 23.89 34.00 4.90
C GLN A 111 23.26 34.67 6.12
N THR A 112 21.94 34.84 6.14
CA THR A 112 21.21 35.37 7.28
C THR A 112 21.36 34.47 8.51
N LEU A 113 21.17 33.16 8.36
CA LEU A 113 21.34 32.19 9.43
C LEU A 113 22.79 32.12 9.92
N ARG A 114 23.78 32.22 9.02
CA ARG A 114 25.21 32.24 9.37
C ARG A 114 25.60 33.50 10.15
N ASN A 115 25.07 34.65 9.77
CA ASN A 115 25.33 35.92 10.46
C ASN A 115 24.62 35.99 11.83
N LEU A 116 23.56 35.21 12.03
CA LEU A 116 22.91 35.04 13.33
C LEU A 116 23.61 34.01 14.24
N SER A 117 24.53 33.17 13.71
CA SER A 117 25.07 32.01 14.44
C SER A 117 26.55 32.09 14.86
N ALA A 118 27.20 33.26 14.82
CA ALA A 118 28.43 33.46 15.61
C ALA A 118 28.74 34.96 15.86
N PRO A 119 29.31 35.35 17.02
CA PRO A 119 29.94 34.52 18.05
C PRO A 119 29.48 34.80 19.50
N GLU A 120 29.39 33.80 20.37
CA GLU A 120 30.17 33.76 21.63
C GLU A 120 29.94 32.49 22.45
N ASN A 121 31.06 31.92 22.91
CA ASN A 121 31.26 31.18 24.15
C ASN A 121 31.11 29.63 24.19
N SER A 122 32.28 28.98 24.23
CA SER A 122 32.74 27.89 25.11
C SER A 122 31.87 26.63 25.24
N ALA A 123 32.26 25.43 24.82
CA ALA A 123 33.42 24.61 25.21
C ALA A 123 32.92 23.29 25.84
N GLN A 124 33.12 22.21 25.07
CA GLN A 124 33.38 20.81 25.45
C GLN A 124 32.28 19.91 26.10
N PRO A 125 32.14 18.66 25.60
CA PRO A 125 31.38 17.58 26.20
C PRO A 125 32.25 16.71 27.13
N THR A 126 31.73 16.33 28.30
CA THR A 126 32.30 15.34 29.25
C THR A 126 31.24 14.23 29.35
N ARG A 127 31.39 13.00 28.82
CA ARG A 127 32.31 11.87 29.04
C ARG A 127 32.13 11.19 30.40
N GLU A 128 31.55 9.96 30.39
CA GLU A 128 31.63 8.83 31.35
C GLU A 128 30.54 7.82 30.88
N VAL A 129 30.80 6.68 30.21
CA VAL A 129 31.56 5.44 30.51
C VAL A 129 31.02 4.67 31.71
N GLU A 130 30.27 3.58 31.46
CA GLU A 130 30.35 2.26 32.11
C GLU A 130 29.29 1.35 31.47
N SER A 131 29.58 0.33 30.66
CA SER A 131 30.32 -0.92 30.94
C SER A 131 29.63 -1.78 31.99
N GLU A 132 28.72 -2.68 31.59
CA GLU A 132 28.70 -3.99 32.23
C GLU A 132 28.25 -5.07 31.24
N GLU A 133 29.08 -6.10 31.23
CA GLU A 133 29.25 -7.14 30.25
C GLU A 133 28.82 -8.47 30.88
N VAL A 134 28.19 -9.30 30.05
CA VAL A 134 27.85 -10.73 30.16
C VAL A 134 28.26 -11.54 31.40
N VAL A 135 27.28 -12.32 31.91
CA VAL A 135 27.48 -13.70 32.40
C VAL A 135 26.27 -14.52 31.93
N ALA A 136 26.33 -15.23 30.81
CA ALA A 136 26.87 -16.59 30.63
C ALA A 136 26.15 -17.70 31.43
N ALA A 137 25.17 -18.33 30.74
CA ALA A 137 24.93 -19.78 30.60
C ALA A 137 24.90 -20.71 31.84
N LYS A 138 23.76 -21.39 32.05
CA LYS A 138 23.75 -22.87 32.20
C LYS A 138 22.38 -23.52 31.91
N THR A 139 22.50 -24.62 31.19
CA THR A 139 21.52 -25.55 30.58
C THR A 139 20.86 -26.53 31.56
N ALA A 140 19.67 -27.03 31.17
CA ALA A 140 18.95 -28.26 31.60
C ALA A 140 18.35 -28.23 33.04
N GLU A 141 17.18 -28.79 33.36
CA GLU A 141 16.39 -29.87 32.78
C GLU A 141 15.00 -29.92 33.46
N SER A 142 14.00 -30.45 32.74
CA SER A 142 12.84 -31.24 33.23
C SER A 142 11.87 -30.69 34.30
N MET A 143 10.62 -30.45 33.91
CA MET A 143 9.44 -31.25 34.33
C MET A 143 8.16 -30.80 33.58
N PRO A 144 7.47 -31.68 32.83
CA PRO A 144 6.19 -31.38 32.19
C PRO A 144 5.02 -31.53 33.16
N THR A 145 4.15 -30.51 33.22
CA THR A 145 2.89 -30.49 33.97
C THR A 145 1.95 -31.60 33.51
N PRO A 146 1.31 -32.38 34.42
CA PRO A 146 0.45 -33.48 34.02
C PRO A 146 -0.89 -32.99 33.45
N LEU A 147 -1.33 -33.61 32.35
CA LEU A 147 -2.60 -33.37 31.66
C LEU A 147 -3.81 -33.70 32.57
N PRO A 148 -4.92 -32.94 32.47
CA PRO A 148 -6.18 -33.28 33.12
C PRO A 148 -6.80 -34.56 32.53
N LYS A 149 -7.43 -35.37 33.39
CA LYS A 149 -8.01 -36.69 33.05
C LYS A 149 -9.15 -36.55 32.03
N PRO A 150 -9.34 -37.53 31.11
CA PRO A 150 -10.50 -37.58 30.21
C PRO A 150 -11.80 -37.63 31.01
N LEU A 151 -12.79 -36.83 30.60
CA LEU A 151 -14.16 -36.96 31.08
C LEU A 151 -14.78 -38.21 30.43
N GLU A 152 -15.12 -39.24 31.21
CA GLU A 152 -16.02 -40.29 30.77
C GLU A 152 -17.35 -39.68 30.30
N VAL A 153 -17.63 -39.78 28.99
CA VAL A 153 -18.96 -39.56 28.42
C VAL A 153 -19.70 -40.89 28.52
N PRO A 154 -20.82 -40.99 29.27
CA PRO A 154 -21.62 -42.20 29.30
C PRO A 154 -22.17 -42.51 27.90
N ASP A 155 -21.99 -43.76 27.47
CA ASP A 155 -22.65 -44.34 26.30
C ASP A 155 -24.17 -44.16 26.44
N ASP A 156 -24.76 -43.38 25.53
CA ASP A 156 -26.21 -43.31 25.37
C ASP A 156 -26.65 -44.57 24.59
N PRO A 157 -27.46 -45.47 25.17
CA PRO A 157 -27.91 -46.65 24.46
C PRO A 157 -28.89 -46.25 23.35
N GLU A 158 -28.61 -46.74 22.14
CA GLU A 158 -29.54 -46.77 21.00
C GLU A 158 -30.96 -47.16 21.44
N ILE A 159 -31.96 -46.27 21.27
CA ILE A 159 -33.32 -46.54 20.77
C ILE A 159 -33.89 -45.28 20.13
#